data_AF-A0A2M6ZPP2-F1
#
_entry.id   AF-A0A2M6ZPP2-F1
#
_cell.length_a   1.000
_cell.length_b   1.000
_cell.length_c   1.000
_cell.angle_alpha   90.00
_cell.angle_beta   90.00
_cell.angle_gamma   90.00
#
_symmetry.space_group_name_H-M   'P 1'
#
loop_
_entity.id
_entity.type
_entity.pdbx_description
1 polymer ?
#
loop_
_entity_poly.entity_id
_entity_poly.type
_entity_poly.pdbx_seq_one_letter_code
_entity_poly.pdbx_strand_id
1 'polypeptide(L)'
;MSVEEVMKTHGFNLSASCAGKASYTKWIKHRGKRAYIVVNDDSGEGFPATLDEPVRVAIHDLRSGDELEASQDISSLSAYLASLDE
;
A
#
# COMPACT_ATOMS: atom_id res chain seq x y z
N MET A 1 17.02 8.83 -2.70
CA MET A 1 15.86 8.23 -3.35
C MET A 1 14.64 8.69 -2.60
N SER A 2 13.65 9.26 -3.27
CA SER A 2 12.38 9.66 -2.63
C SER A 2 11.56 8.43 -2.24
N VAL A 3 10.58 8.59 -1.35
CA VAL A 3 9.63 7.51 -1.00
C VAL A 3 8.94 6.99 -2.26
N GLU A 4 8.53 7.88 -3.17
CA GLU A 4 7.92 7.49 -4.45
C GLU A 4 8.85 6.61 -5.29
N GLU A 5 10.12 6.98 -5.42
CA GLU A 5 11.10 6.20 -6.17
C GLU A 5 11.29 4.81 -5.55
N VAL A 6 11.40 4.72 -4.23
CA VAL A 6 11.49 3.43 -3.50
C VAL A 6 10.22 2.60 -3.73
N MET A 7 9.03 3.18 -3.58
CA MET A 7 7.77 2.47 -3.81
C MET A 7 7.70 1.91 -5.23
N LYS A 8 8.16 2.68 -6.20
CA LYS A 8 8.23 2.27 -7.61
C LYS A 8 9.21 1.11 -7.83
N THR A 9 10.35 1.05 -7.15
CA THR A 9 11.26 -0.11 -7.25
C THR A 9 10.63 -1.39 -6.71
N HIS A 10 9.74 -1.29 -5.72
CA HIS A 10 8.96 -2.43 -5.21
C HIS A 10 7.67 -2.69 -6.02
N GLY A 11 7.45 -1.98 -7.14
CA GLY A 11 6.32 -2.20 -8.05
C GLY A 11 5.01 -1.54 -7.64
N PHE A 12 5.04 -0.57 -6.72
CA PHE A 12 3.88 0.24 -6.38
C PHE A 12 3.72 1.44 -7.34
N ASN A 13 2.48 1.84 -7.55
CA ASN A 13 2.09 3.02 -8.32
C ASN A 13 1.32 3.99 -7.43
N LEU A 14 1.47 5.29 -7.70
CA LEU A 14 0.62 6.32 -7.10
C LEU A 14 -0.82 6.15 -7.57
N SER A 15 -1.75 6.17 -6.61
CA SER A 15 -3.19 6.26 -6.87
C SER A 15 -3.76 7.38 -6.02
N ALA A 16 -4.29 8.41 -6.68
CA ALA A 16 -5.01 9.50 -6.04
C ALA A 16 -6.45 9.50 -6.53
N SER A 17 -7.39 9.60 -5.59
CA SER A 17 -8.82 9.69 -5.88
C SER A 17 -9.31 11.13 -5.80
N CYS A 18 -10.39 11.46 -6.52
CA CYS A 18 -11.02 12.78 -6.46
C CYS A 18 -11.59 13.14 -5.08
N ALA A 19 -11.69 12.17 -4.16
CA ALA A 19 -12.14 12.37 -2.79
C ALA A 19 -11.00 12.77 -1.83
N GLY A 20 -9.80 13.07 -2.35
CA GLY A 20 -8.65 13.49 -1.55
C GLY A 20 -7.84 12.35 -0.94
N LYS A 21 -8.23 11.09 -1.18
CA LYS A 21 -7.44 9.93 -0.74
C LYS A 21 -6.30 9.66 -1.70
N ALA A 22 -5.10 9.47 -1.15
CA ALA A 22 -3.90 9.17 -1.89
C ALA A 22 -3.23 7.93 -1.30
N SER A 23 -2.83 6.98 -2.15
CA SER A 23 -2.30 5.69 -1.72
C SER A 23 -1.33 5.10 -2.74
N TYR A 24 -0.38 4.30 -2.26
CA TYR A 24 0.43 3.47 -3.14
C TYR A 24 -0.28 2.15 -3.39
N THR A 25 -0.33 1.72 -4.66
CA THR A 25 -1.02 0.48 -5.04
C THR A 25 -0.15 -0.47 -5.85
N LYS A 26 -0.26 -1.77 -5.56
CA LYS A 26 0.46 -2.84 -6.28
C LYS A 26 -0.47 -4.01 -6.56
N TRP A 27 -0.53 -4.44 -7.81
CA TRP A 27 -1.34 -5.60 -8.18
C TRP A 27 -0.67 -6.90 -7.74
N ILE A 28 -1.46 -7.82 -7.19
CA ILE A 28 -1.00 -9.11 -6.72
C ILE A 28 -2.01 -10.21 -7.07
N LYS A 29 -1.56 -11.46 -6.98
CA LYS A 29 -2.45 -12.62 -6.91
C LYS A 29 -2.55 -13.04 -5.45
N HIS A 30 -3.74 -12.94 -4.88
CA HIS A 30 -3.98 -13.29 -3.47
C HIS A 30 -4.97 -14.45 -3.41
N ARG A 31 -4.53 -15.61 -2.88
CA ARG A 31 -5.35 -16.84 -2.74
C ARG A 31 -6.11 -17.23 -4.03
N GLY A 32 -5.46 -17.11 -5.18
CA GLY A 32 -6.05 -17.43 -6.49
C GLY A 32 -6.88 -16.30 -7.13
N LYS A 33 -7.17 -15.21 -6.41
CA LYS A 33 -7.89 -14.03 -6.91
C LYS A 33 -6.94 -12.93 -7.37
N ARG A 34 -7.42 -12.06 -8.25
CA ARG A 34 -6.74 -10.82 -8.63
C ARG A 34 -7.05 -9.77 -7.56
N ALA A 35 -6.02 -9.23 -6.95
CA ALA A 35 -6.14 -8.27 -5.86
C ALA A 35 -5.14 -7.12 -6.05
N TYR A 36 -5.26 -6.09 -5.25
CA TYR A 36 -4.26 -5.05 -5.13
C TYR A 36 -4.02 -4.69 -3.67
N ILE A 37 -2.77 -4.40 -3.37
CA ILE A 37 -2.34 -3.84 -2.09
C ILE A 37 -2.58 -2.34 -2.14
N VAL A 38 -3.02 -1.76 -1.03
CA VAL A 38 -3.08 -0.33 -0.77
C VAL A 38 -2.18 -0.04 0.42
N VAL A 39 -1.32 0.97 0.28
CA VAL A 39 -0.49 1.50 1.37
C VAL A 39 -0.79 2.98 1.54
N ASN A 40 -1.16 3.36 2.76
CA ASN A 40 -1.41 4.72 3.19
C ASN A 40 -0.48 5.10 4.35
N ASP A 41 -0.44 6.38 4.67
CA ASP A 41 0.02 6.86 5.98
C ASP A 41 -0.87 6.33 7.13
N ASP A 42 -0.51 6.68 8.37
CA ASP A 42 -1.24 6.27 9.58
C ASP A 42 -2.69 6.75 9.63
N SER A 43 -3.00 7.87 8.97
CA SER A 43 -4.35 8.41 8.84
C SER A 43 -5.24 7.54 7.94
N GLY A 44 -4.65 6.80 7.00
CA GLY A 44 -5.36 6.02 5.98
C GLY A 44 -5.85 6.86 4.80
N GLU A 45 -5.46 8.14 4.71
CA GLU A 45 -5.93 9.07 3.68
C GLU A 45 -4.82 9.60 2.78
N GLY A 46 -3.57 9.56 3.21
CA GLY A 46 -2.44 10.14 2.50
C GLY A 46 -1.32 9.16 2.16
N PHE A 47 -0.25 9.71 1.60
CA PHE A 47 1.01 9.02 1.39
C PHE A 47 1.90 9.18 2.61
N PRO A 48 2.64 8.12 3.01
CA PRO A 48 3.75 8.30 3.95
C PRO A 48 4.78 9.27 3.36
N ALA A 49 5.24 10.21 4.18
CA ALA A 49 6.25 11.19 3.82
C ALA A 49 7.67 10.63 3.93
N THR A 50 7.89 9.64 4.81
CA THR A 50 9.20 9.00 5.00
C THR A 50 9.11 7.47 5.09
N LEU A 51 10.27 6.78 5.06
CA LEU A 51 10.32 5.32 5.21
C LEU A 51 10.14 4.86 6.67
N ASP A 52 10.31 5.76 7.63
CA ASP A 52 10.27 5.45 9.06
C ASP A 52 8.87 5.66 9.66
N GLU A 53 7.96 6.25 8.90
CA GLU A 53 6.58 6.50 9.33
C GLU A 53 5.75 5.21 9.32
N PRO A 54 4.85 5.06 10.32
CA PRO A 54 3.89 3.97 10.33
C PRO A 54 2.96 4.06 9.12
N VAL A 55 2.56 2.89 8.63
CA VAL A 55 1.70 2.77 7.46
C VAL A 55 0.56 1.83 7.69
N ARG A 56 -0.56 2.10 7.03
CA ARG A 56 -1.70 1.19 6.98
C ARG A 56 -1.70 0.46 5.65
N VAL A 57 -1.75 -0.87 5.72
CA VAL A 57 -1.72 -1.75 4.54
C VAL A 57 -3.00 -2.56 4.46
N ALA A 58 -3.67 -2.53 3.31
CA ALA A 58 -4.87 -3.32 3.05
C ALA A 58 -4.76 -4.06 1.73
N ILE A 59 -5.47 -5.19 1.61
CA ILE A 59 -5.57 -5.95 0.36
C ILE A 59 -7.01 -5.93 -0.10
N HIS A 60 -7.24 -5.49 -1.33
CA HIS A 60 -8.57 -5.36 -1.92
C HIS A 60 -8.73 -6.28 -3.13
N ASP A 61 -9.93 -6.80 -3.33
CA ASP A 61 -10.30 -7.52 -4.55
C ASP A 61 -10.29 -6.54 -5.73
N LEU A 62 -9.62 -6.91 -6.82
CA LEU A 62 -9.50 -6.02 -7.97
C LEU A 62 -10.83 -5.78 -8.69
N ARG A 63 -11.78 -6.71 -8.59
CA ARG A 63 -13.07 -6.63 -9.30
C ARG A 63 -14.11 -5.90 -8.48
N SER A 64 -14.25 -6.21 -7.20
CA SER A 64 -15.28 -5.58 -6.35
C SER A 64 -14.78 -4.36 -5.59
N GLY A 65 -13.47 -4.24 -5.35
CA GLY A 65 -12.89 -3.22 -4.47
C GLY A 65 -13.04 -3.54 -2.98
N ASP A 66 -13.67 -4.68 -2.64
CA ASP A 66 -13.86 -5.08 -1.25
C ASP A 66 -12.52 -5.44 -0.60
N GLU A 67 -12.39 -5.07 0.66
CA GLU A 67 -11.27 -5.50 1.49
C GLU A 67 -11.33 -7.03 1.66
N LEU A 68 -10.24 -7.71 1.31
CA LEU A 68 -10.10 -9.16 1.39
C LEU A 68 -9.59 -9.63 2.76
N GLU A 69 -8.82 -8.79 3.44
CA GLU A 69 -8.25 -9.03 4.76
C GLU A 69 -8.24 -7.73 5.55
N ALA A 70 -8.44 -7.83 6.86
CA ALA A 70 -8.39 -6.67 7.75
C ALA A 70 -7.09 -5.87 7.52
N SER A 71 -7.23 -4.56 7.34
CA SER A 71 -6.07 -3.67 7.24
C SER A 71 -5.10 -3.87 8.40
N GLN A 72 -3.81 -3.90 8.10
CA GLN A 72 -2.73 -4.06 9.07
C GLN A 72 -2.02 -2.73 9.28
N ASP A 73 -1.82 -2.37 10.54
CA ASP A 73 -0.98 -1.24 10.92
C ASP A 73 0.45 -1.74 11.10
N ILE A 74 1.38 -1.18 10.33
CA ILE A 74 2.80 -1.57 10.31
C ILE A 74 3.61 -0.40 10.86
N SER A 75 4.58 -0.71 11.72
CA SER A 75 5.36 0.29 12.46
C SER A 75 6.17 1.23 11.58
N SER A 76 6.55 0.79 10.38
CA SER A 76 7.22 1.64 9.39
C SER A 76 7.01 1.14 7.96
N LEU A 77 7.05 2.05 6.98
CA LEU A 77 7.05 1.68 5.57
C LEU A 77 8.26 0.79 5.22
N SER A 78 9.44 1.08 5.77
CA SER A 78 10.65 0.27 5.57
C SER A 78 10.48 -1.18 6.02
N ALA A 79 9.85 -1.41 7.18
CA ALA A 79 9.58 -2.76 7.70
C ALA A 79 8.61 -3.51 6.78
N TYR A 80 7.59 -2.82 6.28
CA TYR A 80 6.68 -3.42 5.31
C TYR A 80 7.39 -3.83 4.01
N LEU A 81 8.18 -2.92 3.43
CA LEU A 81 8.89 -3.20 2.17
C LEU A 81 9.88 -4.36 2.33
N ALA A 82 10.58 -4.46 3.46
CA ALA A 82 11.46 -5.59 3.75
C ALA A 82 10.70 -6.92 3.76
N SER A 83 9.49 -6.96 4.33
CA SER A 83 8.66 -8.18 4.37
C SER A 83 8.16 -8.65 3.00
N LEU A 84 8.27 -7.82 1.95
CA LEU A 84 7.88 -8.19 0.58
C LEU A 84 9.00 -8.89 -0.19
N ASP A 85 10.24 -8.77 0.26
CA ASP A 85 11.42 -9.33 -0.40
C ASP A 85 11.83 -10.69 0.21
N GLU A 86 11.18 -11.13 1.30
CA GLU A 86 11.32 -12.44 1.94
C GLU A 86 10.36 -13.49 1.34
#